data_AF-A0A2A2E0G0-F1
#
_entry.id   AF-A0A2A2E0G0-F1
#
_cell.length_a   1.000
_cell.length_b   1.000
_cell.length_c   1.000
_cell.angle_alpha   90.00
_cell.angle_beta   90.00
_cell.angle_gamma   90.00
#
_symmetry.space_group_name_H-M   'P 1'
#
loop_
_entity.id
_entity.type
_entity.pdbx_description
1 polymer ?
#
loop_
_entity_poly.entity_id
_entity_poly.type
_entity_poly.pdbx_seq_one_letter_code
_entity_poly.pdbx_strand_id
1 'polypeptide(L)'
;IHLKAGQKLVIEAGMELTVQAGGSFIKLDPSGITVSGPLAKLNAGGSPGKGSGIAIKPPTPPGAADADKAGNLLDRALGNMPVASEMPIKDYPFSL
;
A
#
# COMPACT_ATOMS: atom_id res chain seq x y z
N ILE A 1 38.10 32.16 22.60
CA ILE A 1 38.42 31.22 21.50
C ILE A 1 37.11 30.63 21.00
N HIS A 2 36.81 30.77 19.71
CA HIS A 2 35.66 30.14 19.08
C HIS A 2 36.18 29.10 18.09
N LEU A 3 35.96 27.83 18.39
CA LEU A 3 36.32 26.74 17.50
C LEU A 3 35.11 26.41 16.63
N LYS A 4 35.17 26.75 15.33
CA LYS A 4 34.11 26.44 14.36
C LYS A 4 34.63 25.41 13.37
N ALA A 5 34.05 24.22 13.35
CA ALA A 5 34.29 23.22 12.32
C ALA A 5 33.14 23.21 11.32
N GLY A 6 33.44 23.05 10.03
CA GLY A 6 32.44 22.99 8.96
C GLY A 6 31.62 21.71 9.02
N GLN A 7 32.20 20.60 8.52
CA GLN A 7 31.52 19.31 8.45
C GLN A 7 32.00 18.32 9.53
N LYS A 8 33.28 18.37 9.93
CA LYS A 8 33.86 17.45 10.92
C LYS A 8 34.92 18.14 11.76
N LEU A 9 34.93 17.83 13.05
CA LEU A 9 36.00 18.17 14.00
C LEU A 9 36.59 16.87 14.54
N VAL A 10 37.92 16.75 14.53
CA VAL A 10 38.65 15.65 15.17
C VAL A 10 39.58 16.27 16.19
N ILE A 11 39.53 15.77 17.42
CA ILE A 11 40.38 16.22 18.53
C ILE A 11 41.18 15.00 18.98
N GLU A 12 42.50 15.07 18.85
CA GLU A 12 43.43 14.06 19.32
C GLU A 12 44.03 14.51 20.64
N ALA A 13 43.96 13.63 21.65
CA ALA A 13 44.57 13.83 22.95
C ALA A 13 45.46 12.62 23.27
N GLY A 14 46.64 12.87 23.84
CA GLY A 14 47.66 11.82 24.03
C GLY A 14 47.32 10.82 25.13
N MET A 15 46.95 11.30 26.31
CA MET A 15 46.66 10.45 27.47
C MET A 15 45.23 10.63 28.00
N GLU A 16 44.74 11.87 28.01
CA GLU A 16 43.42 12.18 28.54
C GLU A 16 42.80 13.35 27.77
N LEU A 17 41.51 13.26 27.49
CA LEU A 17 40.69 14.37 26.99
C LEU A 17 39.62 14.70 28.03
N THR A 18 39.65 15.92 28.56
CA THR A 18 38.64 16.42 29.51
C THR A 18 37.88 17.60 28.93
N VAL A 19 36.56 17.50 28.92
CA VAL A 19 35.63 18.59 28.54
C VAL A 19 34.88 19.02 29.79
N GLN A 20 35.03 20.27 30.21
CA GLN A 20 34.38 20.82 31.40
C GLN A 20 33.42 21.94 31.03
N ALA A 21 32.22 21.92 31.60
CA ALA A 21 31.23 22.99 31.46
C ALA A 21 30.34 23.07 32.71
N GLY A 22 30.23 24.26 33.32
CA GLY A 22 29.28 24.50 34.43
C GLY A 22 29.43 23.55 35.62
N GLY A 23 30.66 23.16 35.98
CA GLY A 23 30.93 22.22 37.08
C GLY A 23 30.72 20.74 36.72
N SER A 24 30.27 20.44 35.51
CA SER A 24 30.21 19.07 34.97
C SER A 24 31.44 18.79 34.10
N PHE A 25 31.85 17.53 34.01
CA PHE A 25 32.96 17.12 33.15
C PHE A 25 32.75 15.76 32.49
N ILE A 26 33.32 15.62 31.30
CA ILE A 26 33.47 14.36 30.58
C ILE A 26 34.97 14.13 30.40
N LYS A 27 35.44 12.97 30.83
CA LYS A 27 36.85 12.58 30.81
C LYS A 27 37.01 11.29 30.01
N LEU A 28 37.92 11.29 29.06
CA LEU A 28 38.29 10.13 28.26
C LEU A 28 39.75 9.81 28.55
N ASP A 29 40.01 8.60 29.02
CA ASP A 29 41.34 8.08 29.34
C ASP A 29 41.43 6.60 28.91
N PRO A 30 42.58 5.93 29.08
CA PRO A 30 42.71 4.51 28.73
C PRO A 30 41.80 3.57 29.53
N SER A 31 41.27 4.01 30.68
CA SER A 31 40.31 3.25 31.49
C SER A 31 38.87 3.37 30.98
N GLY A 32 38.58 4.39 30.17
CA GLY A 32 37.31 4.55 29.46
C GLY A 32 36.76 5.98 29.48
N ILE A 33 35.44 6.09 29.59
CA ILE A 33 34.71 7.36 29.57
C ILE A 33 34.08 7.59 30.95
N THR A 34 34.44 8.68 31.60
CA THR A 34 33.84 9.14 32.87
C THR A 34 32.99 10.37 32.62
N VAL A 35 31.75 10.37 33.13
CA VAL A 35 30.83 11.51 33.07
C VAL A 35 30.42 11.88 34.50
N SER A 36 30.61 13.14 34.88
CA SER A 36 30.26 13.64 36.21
C SER A 36 29.56 14.99 36.12
N GLY A 37 28.45 15.12 36.85
CA GLY A 37 27.66 16.34 36.93
C GLY A 37 26.35 16.12 37.68
N PRO A 38 25.62 17.19 38.05
CA PRO A 38 24.38 17.08 38.82
C PRO A 38 23.28 16.28 38.11
N LEU A 39 23.28 16.28 36.78
CA LEU A 39 22.34 15.54 35.94
C LEU A 39 23.05 14.99 34.71
N ALA A 40 23.18 13.67 34.62
CA ALA A 40 23.75 12.98 33.45
C ALA A 40 22.62 12.41 32.59
N LYS A 41 22.38 13.04 31.43
CA LYS A 41 21.39 12.59 30.44
C LYS A 41 22.03 11.63 29.43
N LEU A 42 22.26 10.39 29.85
CA LEU A 42 22.76 9.34 28.97
C LEU A 42 21.61 8.76 28.15
N ASN A 43 21.75 8.73 26.83
CA ASN A 43 20.71 8.23 25.90
C ASN A 43 19.33 8.91 26.02
N ALA A 44 19.27 10.14 26.55
CA ALA A 44 18.01 10.82 26.86
C ALA A 44 17.51 11.77 25.75
N GLY A 45 17.90 11.54 24.49
CA GLY A 45 17.58 12.44 23.39
C GLY A 45 17.27 11.70 22.08
N GLY A 46 16.22 12.15 21.39
CA GLY A 46 15.85 11.71 20.05
C GLY A 46 14.74 10.66 20.03
N SER A 47 13.49 11.12 19.99
CA SER A 47 12.38 10.30 19.48
C SER A 47 12.14 10.67 18.02
N PRO A 48 11.91 9.71 17.11
CA PRO A 48 11.46 10.02 15.76
C PRO A 48 10.25 10.94 15.81
N GLY A 49 10.26 12.04 15.04
CA GLY A 49 9.07 12.86 14.87
C GLY A 49 7.94 12.02 14.30
N LYS A 50 6.73 12.12 14.87
CA LYS A 50 5.55 11.47 14.29
C LYS A 50 5.05 12.32 13.11
N GLY A 51 5.20 11.82 11.89
CA GLY A 51 4.55 12.41 10.71
C GLY A 51 3.05 12.19 10.77
N SER A 52 2.24 13.20 10.45
CA SER A 52 0.77 13.17 10.54
C SER A 52 0.09 12.32 9.45
N GLY A 53 0.85 11.56 8.65
CA GLY A 53 0.33 10.93 7.43
C GLY A 53 -0.14 11.95 6.39
N ILE A 54 -0.29 11.50 5.15
CA ILE A 54 -0.85 12.34 4.08
C ILE A 54 -2.36 12.07 4.06
N ALA A 55 -3.20 13.10 4.26
CA ALA A 55 -4.65 12.98 4.23
C ALA A 55 -5.17 12.95 2.78
N ILE A 56 -4.73 11.95 2.00
CA ILE A 56 -5.14 11.81 0.61
C ILE A 56 -6.62 11.40 0.59
N LYS A 57 -7.46 12.17 -0.11
CA LYS A 57 -8.87 11.84 -0.28
C LYS A 57 -8.98 10.54 -1.09
N PRO A 58 -9.69 9.51 -0.60
CA PRO A 58 -9.91 8.29 -1.38
C PRO A 58 -10.74 8.60 -2.64
N PRO A 59 -10.57 7.83 -3.73
CA PRO A 59 -11.37 7.99 -4.93
C PRO A 59 -12.85 7.74 -4.63
N THR A 60 -13.72 8.52 -5.27
CA THR A 60 -15.17 8.32 -5.19
C THR A 60 -15.56 7.10 -6.02
N PRO A 61 -16.44 6.21 -5.53
CA PRO A 61 -17.01 5.15 -6.36
C PRO A 61 -17.68 5.72 -7.62
N PRO A 62 -17.60 5.02 -8.77
CA PRO A 62 -18.30 5.44 -9.99
C PRO A 62 -19.82 5.45 -9.75
N GLY A 63 -20.52 6.32 -10.49
CA GLY A 63 -21.99 6.40 -10.47
C GLY A 63 -22.66 5.13 -11.02
N ALA A 64 -23.97 5.02 -10.80
CA ALA A 64 -24.77 3.93 -11.39
C ALA A 64 -24.74 4.02 -12.92
N ALA A 65 -24.68 2.86 -13.58
CA ALA A 65 -24.84 2.78 -15.03
C ALA A 65 -26.28 3.18 -15.41
N ASP A 66 -26.44 3.77 -16.60
CA ASP A 66 -27.76 4.06 -17.15
C ASP A 66 -28.59 2.77 -17.26
N ALA A 67 -29.85 2.85 -16.83
CA ALA A 67 -30.79 1.77 -16.99
C ALA A 67 -31.28 1.73 -18.43
N ASP A 68 -30.79 0.77 -19.22
CA ASP A 68 -31.35 0.49 -20.53
C ASP A 68 -32.56 -0.45 -20.41
N LYS A 69 -33.53 -0.32 -21.32
CA LYS A 69 -34.64 -1.26 -21.44
C LYS A 69 -34.21 -2.39 -22.37
N ALA A 70 -34.33 -3.63 -21.88
CA ALA A 70 -34.22 -4.79 -22.75
C ALA A 70 -35.19 -4.66 -23.94
N GLY A 71 -34.69 -4.93 -25.14
CA GLY A 71 -35.52 -4.96 -26.35
C GLY A 71 -36.64 -6.00 -26.27
N ASN A 72 -37.63 -5.87 -27.14
CA ASN A 72 -38.74 -6.82 -27.19
C ASN A 72 -38.27 -8.21 -27.65
N LEU A 73 -38.91 -9.25 -27.14
CA LEU A 73 -38.73 -10.61 -27.65
C LEU A 73 -39.24 -10.70 -29.10
N LEU A 74 -38.56 -11.48 -29.93
CA LEU A 74 -39.04 -11.82 -31.28
C LEU A 74 -40.27 -12.73 -31.19
N ASP A 75 -41.19 -12.60 -32.14
CA ASP A 75 -42.32 -13.52 -32.27
C ASP A 75 -41.83 -14.95 -32.52
N ARG A 76 -42.50 -15.94 -31.91
CA ARG A 76 -42.17 -17.35 -32.14
C ARG A 76 -42.48 -17.72 -33.58
N ALA A 77 -41.50 -18.26 -34.28
CA ALA A 77 -41.71 -18.86 -35.59
C ALA A 77 -42.75 -19.99 -35.50
N LEU A 78 -43.73 -20.00 -36.40
CA LEU A 78 -44.65 -21.12 -36.58
C LEU A 78 -43.84 -22.29 -37.13
N GLY A 79 -43.68 -23.34 -36.31
CA GLY A 79 -42.89 -24.52 -36.67
C GLY A 79 -43.41 -25.17 -37.96
N ASN A 80 -42.49 -25.56 -38.84
CA ASN A 80 -42.79 -26.36 -40.02
C ASN A 80 -43.56 -27.62 -39.61
N MET A 81 -44.86 -27.65 -39.88
CA MET A 81 -45.63 -28.89 -39.79
C MET A 81 -45.17 -29.81 -40.93
N PRO A 82 -44.81 -31.08 -40.66
CA PRO A 82 -44.55 -32.01 -41.74
C PRO A 82 -45.86 -32.21 -42.52
N VAL A 83 -45.84 -31.86 -43.81
CA VAL A 83 -46.92 -32.23 -44.74
C VAL A 83 -46.95 -33.75 -44.76
N ALA A 84 -48.01 -34.34 -44.20
CA ALA A 84 -48.24 -35.77 -44.28
C ALA A 84 -48.42 -36.12 -45.77
N SER A 85 -47.49 -36.88 -46.34
CA SER A 85 -47.63 -37.44 -47.67
C SER A 85 -48.74 -38.50 -47.66
N GLU A 86 -49.91 -38.17 -48.20
CA GLU A 86 -50.94 -39.17 -48.49
C GLU A 86 -50.41 -40.14 -49.56
N MET A 87 -50.08 -41.37 -49.16
CA MET A 87 -49.86 -42.46 -50.11
C MET A 87 -51.24 -42.90 -50.65
N PRO A 88 -51.48 -42.87 -51.97
CA PRO A 88 -52.76 -43.31 -52.53
C PRO A 88 -52.93 -44.82 -52.33
N ILE A 89 -54.02 -45.19 -51.65
CA ILE A 89 -54.49 -46.59 -51.54
C ILE A 89 -54.88 -47.05 -52.95
N LYS A 90 -54.20 -48.08 -53.45
CA LYS A 90 -54.46 -48.64 -54.78
C LYS A 90 -55.35 -49.87 -54.61
N ASP A 91 -56.61 -49.75 -55.04
CA ASP A 91 -57.57 -50.84 -55.06
C ASP A 91 -57.15 -51.90 -56.09
N TYR A 92 -56.86 -53.12 -55.63
CA TYR A 92 -56.60 -54.26 -56.51
C TYR A 92 -57.88 -55.11 -56.63
N PRO A 93 -58.53 -55.18 -57.80
CA PRO A 93 -59.66 -56.08 -58.01
C PRO A 93 -59.15 -57.50 -58.30
N PHE A 94 -59.44 -58.44 -57.40
CA PHE A 94 -59.25 -59.87 -57.64
C PHE A 94 -60.22 -60.35 -58.73
N SER A 95 -59.69 -60.95 -59.79
CA SER A 95 -60.45 -61.76 -60.76
C SER A 95 -59.89 -63.18 -60.72
N LEU A 96 -60.81 -64.16 -60.69
CA LEU A 96 -60.58 -65.60 -60.49
C LEU A 96 -59.53 -66.21 -61.43
#